data_AF-A0A1L5J5E1-F1
#
_entry.id   AF-A0A1L5J5E1-F1
#
_cell.length_a   1.000
_cell.length_b   1.000
_cell.length_c   1.000
_cell.angle_alpha   90.00
_cell.angle_beta   90.00
_cell.angle_gamma   90.00
#
_symmetry.space_group_name_H-M   'P 1'
#
loop_
_entity.id
_entity.type
_entity.pdbx_description
1 polymer ?
#
loop_
_entity_poly.entity_id
_entity_poly.type
_entity_poly.pdbx_seq_one_letter_code
_entity_poly.pdbx_strand_id
1 'polypeptide(L)'
;GTTNFLAWGEFPLGDAEPDSLYMPRGLVMKRDLANVTMPDQEKVTEDVSRGWYENGPALQPYKGQTKPLQEDPKYDPADGKYTWFKAPRYESEPCEVGPLARVLVAYAKGQKDVKPIVDKVLKDLGIPATALFSTLGRTAARGIEAVAIGDAMQGWVMELVENVKNGDTKTYQSWTMPDKGMGVGLNDVPRGSLGHWMEIDGGKIKNYQYVVPSTW
;
A
#
# COMPACT_ATOMS: atom_id res chain seq x y z
N GLY A 1 -14.98 -7.90 10.03
CA GLY A 1 -14.21 -7.76 8.78
C GLY A 1 -14.51 -6.42 8.15
N THR A 2 -13.58 -5.87 7.39
CA THR A 2 -13.71 -4.61 6.62
C THR A 2 -14.31 -4.88 5.23
N THR A 3 -14.53 -3.85 4.41
CA THR A 3 -15.25 -3.96 3.13
C THR A 3 -14.42 -3.59 1.92
N ASN A 4 -13.52 -2.61 2.04
CA ASN A 4 -12.72 -2.11 0.93
C ASN A 4 -11.24 -2.40 1.22
N PHE A 5 -10.47 -2.77 0.19
CA PHE A 5 -9.08 -3.17 0.32
C PHE A 5 -8.24 -2.51 -0.76
N LEU A 6 -7.10 -1.94 -0.37
CA LEU A 6 -6.16 -1.28 -1.26
C LEU A 6 -4.78 -1.94 -1.16
N ALA A 7 -4.16 -2.18 -2.30
CA ALA A 7 -2.79 -2.67 -2.43
C ALA A 7 -2.08 -1.90 -3.56
N TRP A 8 -0.91 -1.31 -3.29
CA TRP A 8 -0.08 -0.70 -4.32
C TRP A 8 0.74 -1.71 -5.12
N GLY A 9 0.87 -2.92 -4.60
CA GLY A 9 1.74 -3.97 -5.13
C GLY A 9 3.20 -3.79 -4.71
N GLU A 10 4.00 -4.83 -4.93
CA GLU A 10 5.42 -4.86 -4.55
C GLU A 10 6.19 -5.93 -5.34
N PHE A 11 7.52 -5.80 -5.28
CA PHE A 11 8.53 -6.65 -5.92
C PHE A 11 8.41 -6.62 -7.45
N PRO A 12 8.88 -5.54 -8.09
CA PRO A 12 8.98 -5.44 -9.54
C PRO A 12 9.86 -6.57 -10.09
N LEU A 13 9.33 -7.33 -11.05
CA LEU A 13 10.07 -8.37 -11.77
C LEU A 13 10.66 -7.85 -13.09
N GLY A 14 10.53 -6.55 -13.36
CA GLY A 14 11.03 -5.86 -14.55
C GLY A 14 10.50 -4.42 -14.63
N ASP A 15 10.89 -3.69 -15.68
CA ASP A 15 10.65 -2.23 -15.79
C ASP A 15 9.18 -1.84 -16.03
N ALA A 16 8.32 -2.78 -16.42
CA ALA A 16 6.93 -2.54 -16.75
C ALA A 16 6.03 -2.45 -15.49
N GLU A 17 6.30 -1.51 -14.60
CA GLU A 17 5.48 -1.30 -13.40
C GLU A 17 4.16 -0.57 -13.72
N PRO A 18 3.02 -0.95 -13.11
CA PRO A 18 2.87 -1.97 -12.05
C PRO A 18 2.61 -3.41 -12.56
N ASP A 19 2.61 -3.65 -13.87
CA ASP A 19 2.25 -4.95 -14.44
C ASP A 19 3.29 -6.05 -14.13
N SER A 20 4.54 -5.66 -13.88
CA SER A 20 5.64 -6.54 -13.49
C SER A 20 5.66 -6.92 -12.01
N LEU A 21 4.79 -6.36 -11.16
CA LEU A 21 4.83 -6.59 -9.72
C LEU A 21 4.42 -8.04 -9.37
N TYR A 22 5.27 -8.75 -8.63
CA TYR A 22 4.97 -10.10 -8.14
C TYR A 22 3.74 -10.12 -7.23
N MET A 23 3.66 -9.15 -6.31
CA MET A 23 2.42 -8.86 -5.57
C MET A 23 1.66 -7.79 -6.34
N PRO A 24 0.53 -8.12 -6.98
CA PRO A 24 -0.11 -7.19 -7.91
C PRO A 24 -0.79 -6.03 -7.20
N ARG A 25 -0.74 -4.85 -7.83
CA ARG A 25 -1.52 -3.66 -7.47
C ARG A 25 -3.02 -3.92 -7.66
N GLY A 26 -3.87 -3.43 -6.76
CA GLY A 26 -5.32 -3.54 -6.95
C GLY A 26 -6.17 -2.92 -5.86
N LEU A 27 -7.44 -2.70 -6.21
CA LEU A 27 -8.50 -2.21 -5.34
C LEU A 27 -9.66 -3.20 -5.35
N VAL A 28 -10.10 -3.60 -4.16
CA VAL A 28 -11.31 -4.40 -3.96
C VAL A 28 -12.32 -3.55 -3.20
N MET A 29 -13.45 -3.24 -3.81
CA MET A 29 -14.52 -2.49 -3.15
C MET A 29 -15.64 -3.42 -2.73
N LYS A 30 -16.24 -3.18 -1.56
CA LYS A 30 -17.41 -3.94 -1.07
C LYS A 30 -17.22 -5.47 -1.10
N ARG A 31 -15.99 -5.94 -0.89
CA ARG A 31 -15.57 -7.36 -0.93
C ARG A 31 -15.78 -8.04 -2.30
N ASP A 32 -15.93 -7.27 -3.36
CA ASP A 32 -16.14 -7.80 -4.70
C ASP A 32 -14.83 -8.24 -5.35
N LEU A 33 -14.46 -9.50 -5.10
CA LEU A 33 -13.26 -10.11 -5.67
C LEU A 33 -13.39 -10.40 -7.17
N ALA A 34 -14.58 -10.35 -7.74
CA ALA A 34 -14.76 -10.53 -9.18
C ALA A 34 -14.36 -9.26 -9.97
N ASN A 35 -14.40 -8.10 -9.33
CA ASN A 35 -14.20 -6.79 -9.95
C ASN A 35 -13.05 -6.02 -9.32
N VAL A 36 -11.85 -6.61 -9.30
CA VAL A 36 -10.64 -5.92 -8.85
C VAL A 36 -10.22 -4.89 -9.89
N THR A 37 -10.12 -3.63 -9.47
CA THR A 37 -9.73 -2.51 -10.36
C THR A 37 -8.30 -2.03 -10.07
N MET A 38 -7.75 -1.25 -11.00
CA MET A 38 -6.44 -0.61 -10.81
C MET A 38 -6.60 0.73 -10.06
N PRO A 39 -6.05 0.87 -8.85
CA PRO A 39 -6.13 2.12 -8.11
C PRO A 39 -5.19 3.18 -8.70
N ASP A 40 -5.72 4.40 -8.81
CA ASP A 40 -5.01 5.63 -9.13
C ASP A 40 -4.67 6.44 -7.85
N GLN A 41 -3.41 6.83 -7.70
CA GLN A 41 -2.90 7.62 -6.56
C GLN A 41 -3.52 9.01 -6.46
N GLU A 42 -4.01 9.59 -7.56
CA GLU A 42 -4.64 10.91 -7.53
C GLU A 42 -5.94 10.93 -6.72
N LYS A 43 -6.54 9.75 -6.51
CA LYS A 43 -7.80 9.56 -5.77
C LYS A 43 -7.61 9.40 -4.27
N VAL A 44 -6.37 9.45 -3.78
CA VAL A 44 -6.05 9.42 -2.34
C VAL A 44 -6.23 10.81 -1.76
N THR A 45 -6.97 10.93 -0.65
CA THR A 45 -7.09 12.17 0.12
C THR A 45 -6.87 11.89 1.60
N GLU A 46 -6.32 12.83 2.36
CA GLU A 46 -6.23 12.76 3.81
C GLU A 46 -7.15 13.80 4.47
N ASP A 47 -8.06 13.33 5.31
CA ASP A 47 -8.95 14.17 6.11
C ASP A 47 -8.34 14.46 7.50
N VAL A 48 -8.58 15.66 8.03
CA VAL A 48 -8.07 16.13 9.33
C VAL A 48 -9.17 16.56 10.31
N SER A 49 -10.43 16.35 9.96
CA SER A 49 -11.60 16.80 10.75
C SER A 49 -11.54 16.26 12.20
N ARG A 50 -11.07 15.03 12.37
CA ARG A 50 -10.90 14.35 13.67
C ARG A 50 -9.47 14.30 14.20
N GLY A 51 -8.51 14.80 13.41
CA GLY A 51 -7.09 14.86 13.79
C GLY A 51 -6.74 16.17 14.47
N TRP A 52 -5.72 16.18 15.32
CA TRP A 52 -5.20 17.37 16.02
C TRP A 52 -4.38 18.31 15.11
N TYR A 53 -4.99 18.68 13.99
CA TYR A 53 -4.49 19.64 13.02
C TYR A 53 -5.46 20.81 12.85
N GLU A 54 -4.98 21.92 12.29
CA GLU A 54 -5.82 23.02 11.81
C GLU A 54 -6.93 22.49 10.89
N ASN A 55 -8.13 23.07 11.00
CA ASN A 55 -9.26 22.65 10.18
C ASN A 55 -9.03 22.99 8.71
N GLY A 56 -9.49 22.10 7.83
CA GLY A 56 -9.39 22.26 6.38
C GLY A 56 -10.11 21.14 5.65
N PRO A 57 -10.25 21.25 4.32
CA PRO A 57 -10.79 20.16 3.51
C PRO A 57 -9.85 18.95 3.52
N ALA A 58 -10.37 17.78 3.13
CA ALA A 58 -9.52 16.65 2.79
C ALA A 58 -8.65 17.00 1.57
N LEU A 59 -7.36 16.66 1.64
CA LEU A 59 -6.38 17.07 0.63
C LEU A 59 -5.68 15.86 0.01
N GLN A 60 -5.46 15.91 -1.30
CA GLN A 60 -4.57 14.99 -1.99
C GLN A 60 -3.12 15.25 -1.53
N PRO A 61 -2.29 14.22 -1.30
CA PRO A 61 -0.95 14.38 -0.70
C PRO A 61 -0.01 15.40 -1.34
N TYR A 62 0.00 15.60 -2.67
CA TYR A 62 0.78 16.66 -3.31
C TYR A 62 0.40 18.07 -2.82
N LYS A 63 -0.87 18.26 -2.45
CA LYS A 63 -1.40 19.50 -1.86
C LYS A 63 -1.55 19.40 -0.34
N GLY A 64 -1.11 18.29 0.26
CA GLY A 64 -1.32 17.98 1.66
C GLY A 64 -0.62 19.00 2.57
N GLN A 65 -1.23 19.22 3.72
CA GLN A 65 -0.72 20.10 4.77
C GLN A 65 -0.58 19.30 6.06
N THR A 66 0.41 19.66 6.88
CA THR A 66 0.63 19.09 8.21
C THR A 66 0.84 20.24 9.18
N LYS A 67 -0.27 20.79 9.69
CA LYS A 67 -0.29 21.94 10.60
C LYS A 67 -0.90 21.53 11.94
N PRO A 68 -0.09 21.08 12.90
CA PRO A 68 -0.57 20.70 14.23
C PRO A 68 -1.26 21.86 14.95
N LEU A 69 -2.23 21.55 15.81
CA LEU A 69 -2.73 22.52 16.77
C LEU A 69 -1.59 23.00 17.68
N GLN A 70 -1.53 24.30 17.94
CA GLN A 70 -0.48 24.89 18.80
C GLN A 70 -0.74 24.69 20.29
N GLU A 71 -2.02 24.58 20.66
CA GLU A 71 -2.46 24.28 22.01
C GLU A 71 -2.47 22.78 22.28
N ASP A 72 -2.32 22.40 23.55
CA ASP A 72 -2.41 20.99 23.95
C ASP A 72 -3.80 20.44 23.66
N PRO A 73 -3.93 19.44 22.77
CA PRO A 73 -5.23 19.01 22.30
C PRO A 73 -5.98 18.24 23.37
N LYS A 74 -7.26 18.59 23.55
CA LYS A 74 -8.18 17.81 24.37
C LYS A 74 -8.65 16.57 23.60
N TYR A 75 -8.56 15.42 24.23
CA TYR A 75 -9.06 14.16 23.69
C TYR A 75 -10.60 14.13 23.79
N ASP A 76 -11.27 14.21 22.63
CA ASP A 76 -12.73 14.14 22.53
C ASP A 76 -13.15 13.19 21.39
N PRO A 77 -13.38 11.90 21.69
CA PRO A 77 -13.73 10.90 20.69
C PRO A 77 -15.22 10.89 20.33
N ALA A 78 -16.08 11.63 21.05
CA ALA A 78 -17.51 11.63 20.77
C ALA A 78 -17.80 12.51 19.54
N ASP A 79 -17.45 13.79 19.64
CA ASP A 79 -17.78 14.78 18.61
C ASP A 79 -16.60 15.70 18.24
N GLY A 80 -15.44 15.52 18.88
CA GLY A 80 -14.26 16.35 18.66
C GLY A 80 -13.12 15.67 17.89
N LYS A 81 -11.90 16.12 18.20
CA LYS A 81 -10.64 15.59 17.67
C LYS A 81 -10.01 14.65 18.71
N TYR A 82 -9.43 13.54 18.27
CA TYR A 82 -9.00 12.48 19.17
C TYR A 82 -7.68 11.78 18.77
N THR A 83 -7.01 12.23 17.70
CA THR A 83 -5.86 11.49 17.15
C THR A 83 -4.83 12.39 16.46
N TRP A 84 -3.57 11.95 16.46
CA TRP A 84 -2.51 12.51 15.61
C TRP A 84 -2.45 11.88 14.23
N PHE A 85 -3.24 10.85 13.96
CA PHE A 85 -3.38 10.34 12.60
C PHE A 85 -4.31 11.26 11.80
N LYS A 86 -3.92 11.55 10.56
CA LYS A 86 -4.87 11.96 9.52
C LYS A 86 -5.77 10.76 9.18
N ALA A 87 -6.81 10.98 8.36
CA ALA A 87 -7.73 9.94 7.93
C ALA A 87 -7.70 9.80 6.39
N PRO A 88 -6.81 8.97 5.84
CA PRO A 88 -6.74 8.68 4.42
C PRO A 88 -8.02 8.03 3.91
N ARG A 89 -8.41 8.39 2.69
CA ARG A 89 -9.54 7.84 1.95
C ARG A 89 -9.13 7.62 0.50
N TYR A 90 -9.68 6.57 -0.09
CA TYR A 90 -9.63 6.34 -1.52
C TYR A 90 -11.02 6.61 -2.09
N GLU A 91 -11.18 7.64 -2.93
CA GLU A 91 -12.52 8.06 -3.41
C GLU A 91 -13.55 8.27 -2.28
N SER A 92 -13.11 8.90 -1.17
CA SER A 92 -13.91 9.12 0.06
C SER A 92 -14.21 7.86 0.89
N GLU A 93 -13.78 6.68 0.47
CA GLU A 93 -14.00 5.42 1.17
C GLU A 93 -12.80 5.06 2.07
N PRO A 94 -13.03 4.52 3.29
CA PRO A 94 -11.97 3.92 4.09
C PRO A 94 -11.57 2.57 3.49
N CYS A 95 -10.27 2.28 3.44
CA CYS A 95 -9.72 1.05 2.88
C CYS A 95 -8.82 0.34 3.89
N GLU A 96 -9.05 -0.96 4.12
CA GLU A 96 -8.06 -1.80 4.78
C GLU A 96 -6.87 -2.02 3.84
N VAL A 97 -5.67 -1.83 4.36
CA VAL A 97 -4.42 -2.18 3.67
C VAL A 97 -3.71 -3.29 4.43
N GLY A 98 -2.66 -3.86 3.85
CA GLY A 98 -1.83 -4.87 4.52
C GLY A 98 -1.93 -6.26 3.90
N PRO A 99 -1.45 -7.28 4.63
CA PRO A 99 -1.36 -8.64 4.09
C PRO A 99 -2.67 -9.17 3.54
N LEU A 100 -3.81 -8.90 4.22
CA LEU A 100 -5.11 -9.34 3.73
C LEU A 100 -5.47 -8.68 2.40
N ALA A 101 -5.27 -7.38 2.25
CA ALA A 101 -5.56 -6.66 1.01
C ALA A 101 -4.75 -7.24 -0.17
N ARG A 102 -3.44 -7.40 0.02
CA ARG A 102 -2.54 -7.96 -1.01
C ARG A 102 -2.88 -9.41 -1.37
N VAL A 103 -3.14 -10.25 -0.38
CA VAL A 103 -3.52 -11.66 -0.63
C VAL A 103 -4.85 -11.74 -1.37
N LEU A 104 -5.84 -10.90 -1.03
CA LEU A 104 -7.12 -10.87 -1.74
C LEU A 104 -6.96 -10.42 -3.20
N VAL A 105 -6.18 -9.36 -3.45
CA VAL A 105 -5.89 -8.87 -4.80
C VAL A 105 -5.13 -9.92 -5.62
N ALA A 106 -4.09 -10.53 -5.05
CA ALA A 106 -3.31 -11.59 -5.69
C ALA A 106 -4.17 -12.83 -5.99
N TYR A 107 -5.02 -13.25 -5.04
CA TYR A 107 -5.94 -14.37 -5.21
C TYR A 107 -6.93 -14.13 -6.34
N ALA A 108 -7.57 -12.96 -6.35
CA ALA A 108 -8.55 -12.56 -7.36
C ALA A 108 -7.94 -12.45 -8.76
N LYS A 109 -6.69 -11.97 -8.85
CA LYS A 109 -5.93 -11.92 -10.11
C LYS A 109 -5.31 -13.25 -10.52
N GLY A 110 -5.53 -14.32 -9.74
CA GLY A 110 -5.01 -15.66 -10.06
C GLY A 110 -3.49 -15.74 -10.02
N GLN A 111 -2.83 -14.96 -9.16
CA GLN A 111 -1.39 -14.99 -8.98
C GLN A 111 -0.96 -16.43 -8.65
N LYS A 112 -0.08 -16.98 -9.50
CA LYS A 112 0.23 -18.42 -9.61
C LYS A 112 0.80 -19.05 -8.33
N ASP A 113 1.50 -18.27 -7.51
CA ASP A 113 2.21 -18.73 -6.32
C ASP A 113 1.35 -18.47 -5.06
N VAL A 114 0.58 -17.38 -5.02
CA VAL A 114 -0.28 -17.03 -3.87
C VAL A 114 -1.57 -17.84 -3.87
N LYS A 115 -2.23 -18.00 -5.03
CA LYS A 115 -3.54 -18.66 -5.10
C LYS A 115 -3.54 -20.09 -4.54
N PRO A 116 -2.58 -20.97 -4.89
CA PRO A 116 -2.53 -22.32 -4.32
C PRO A 116 -2.35 -22.35 -2.81
N ILE A 117 -1.58 -21.40 -2.24
CA ILE A 117 -1.35 -21.31 -0.79
C ILE A 117 -2.66 -20.93 -0.09
N VAL A 118 -3.41 -19.96 -0.63
CA VAL A 118 -4.74 -19.59 -0.11
C VAL A 118 -5.70 -20.79 -0.18
N ASP A 119 -5.79 -21.45 -1.33
CA ASP A 119 -6.69 -22.60 -1.52
C ASP A 119 -6.35 -23.74 -0.54
N LYS A 120 -5.05 -24.00 -0.31
CA LYS A 120 -4.59 -24.98 0.67
C LYS A 120 -5.00 -24.60 2.10
N VAL A 121 -4.78 -23.35 2.52
CA VAL A 121 -5.16 -22.89 3.87
C VAL A 121 -6.67 -22.99 4.10
N LEU A 122 -7.49 -22.60 3.12
CA LEU A 122 -8.94 -22.71 3.21
C LEU A 122 -9.40 -24.17 3.32
N LYS A 123 -8.81 -25.05 2.51
CA LYS A 123 -9.08 -26.49 2.53
C LYS A 123 -8.70 -27.13 3.87
N ASP A 124 -7.49 -26.88 4.36
CA ASP A 124 -6.99 -27.47 5.61
C ASP A 124 -7.82 -27.05 6.83
N LEU A 125 -8.33 -25.82 6.82
CA LEU A 125 -9.19 -25.29 7.87
C LEU A 125 -10.67 -25.65 7.68
N GLY A 126 -11.07 -26.17 6.51
CA GLY A 126 -12.46 -26.49 6.20
C GLY A 126 -13.38 -25.26 6.15
N ILE A 127 -12.86 -24.10 5.72
CA ILE A 127 -13.60 -22.82 5.71
C ILE A 127 -13.76 -22.26 4.29
N PRO A 128 -14.87 -21.54 4.02
CA PRO A 128 -15.06 -20.88 2.72
C PRO A 128 -14.13 -19.65 2.58
N ALA A 129 -13.87 -19.22 1.35
CA ALA A 129 -13.06 -18.02 1.07
C ALA A 129 -13.61 -16.73 1.75
N THR A 130 -14.92 -16.67 2.01
CA THR A 130 -15.55 -15.56 2.75
C THR A 130 -15.03 -15.44 4.19
N ALA A 131 -14.45 -16.50 4.77
CA ALA A 131 -13.82 -16.46 6.08
C ALA A 131 -12.55 -15.59 6.11
N LEU A 132 -11.96 -15.27 4.95
CA LEU A 132 -10.83 -14.32 4.86
C LEU A 132 -11.21 -12.91 5.32
N PHE A 133 -12.48 -12.51 5.22
CA PHE A 133 -12.98 -11.20 5.68
C PHE A 133 -13.17 -11.12 7.20
N SER A 134 -12.17 -11.56 7.96
CA SER A 134 -12.22 -11.68 9.41
C SER A 134 -10.86 -11.39 10.05
N THR A 135 -10.83 -11.28 11.39
CA THR A 135 -9.57 -11.20 12.13
C THR A 135 -8.69 -12.43 11.93
N LEU A 136 -9.29 -13.62 11.91
CA LEU A 136 -8.58 -14.86 11.61
C LEU A 136 -8.01 -14.84 10.19
N GLY A 137 -8.81 -14.41 9.22
CA GLY A 137 -8.39 -14.27 7.83
C GLY A 137 -7.21 -13.33 7.66
N ARG A 138 -7.20 -12.20 8.38
CA ARG A 138 -6.05 -11.27 8.40
C ARG A 138 -4.80 -11.88 9.00
N THR A 139 -4.94 -12.71 10.03
CA THR A 139 -3.81 -13.44 10.62
C THR A 139 -3.27 -14.50 9.65
N ALA A 140 -4.16 -15.27 9.01
CA ALA A 140 -3.79 -16.26 8.01
C ALA A 140 -3.10 -15.61 6.79
N ALA A 141 -3.61 -14.48 6.30
CA ALA A 141 -3.04 -13.75 5.17
C ALA A 141 -1.59 -13.33 5.41
N ARG A 142 -1.22 -12.95 6.64
CA ARG A 142 0.17 -12.65 6.99
C ARG A 142 1.09 -13.88 6.85
N GLY A 143 0.61 -15.06 7.21
CA GLY A 143 1.36 -16.31 7.03
C GLY A 143 1.45 -16.73 5.56
N ILE A 144 0.33 -16.62 4.83
CA ILE A 144 0.27 -16.91 3.38
C ILE A 144 1.28 -16.05 2.62
N GLU A 145 1.28 -14.74 2.88
CA GLU A 145 2.21 -13.80 2.27
C GLU A 145 3.67 -14.12 2.63
N ALA A 146 3.96 -14.45 3.89
CA ALA A 146 5.31 -14.80 4.31
C ALA A 146 5.86 -16.04 3.59
N VAL A 147 5.03 -17.06 3.36
CA VAL A 147 5.41 -18.25 2.58
C VAL A 147 5.65 -17.87 1.13
N ALA A 148 4.70 -17.19 0.48
CA ALA A 148 4.80 -16.83 -0.94
C ALA A 148 6.07 -16.01 -1.24
N ILE A 149 6.32 -14.95 -0.46
CA ILE A 149 7.51 -14.11 -0.62
C ILE A 149 8.78 -14.87 -0.26
N GLY A 150 8.76 -15.67 0.81
CA GLY A 150 9.91 -16.48 1.22
C GLY A 150 10.36 -17.46 0.14
N ASP A 151 9.41 -18.15 -0.51
CA ASP A 151 9.68 -19.08 -1.59
C ASP A 151 10.19 -18.35 -2.85
N ALA A 152 9.61 -17.18 -3.18
CA ALA A 152 10.04 -16.39 -4.33
C ALA A 152 11.45 -15.79 -4.17
N MET A 153 11.84 -15.43 -2.94
CA MET A 153 13.10 -14.77 -2.63
C MET A 153 14.33 -15.58 -3.05
N GLN A 154 14.27 -16.91 -2.97
CA GLN A 154 15.36 -17.77 -3.44
C GLN A 154 15.60 -17.58 -4.96
N GLY A 155 14.53 -17.45 -5.74
CA GLY A 155 14.62 -17.19 -7.17
C GLY A 155 15.31 -15.85 -7.47
N TRP A 156 14.88 -14.78 -6.80
CA TRP A 156 15.45 -13.44 -6.97
C TRP A 156 16.94 -13.38 -6.60
N VAL A 157 17.36 -14.08 -5.54
CA VAL A 157 18.78 -14.17 -5.18
C VAL A 157 19.59 -14.88 -6.27
N MET A 158 19.03 -15.94 -6.87
CA MET A 158 19.71 -16.65 -7.95
C MET A 158 19.75 -15.85 -9.26
N GLU A 159 18.72 -15.05 -9.55
CA GLU A 159 18.72 -14.09 -10.67
C GLU A 159 19.84 -13.05 -10.50
N LEU A 160 20.02 -12.50 -9.29
CA LEU A 160 21.13 -11.62 -8.97
C LEU A 160 22.49 -12.31 -9.20
N VAL A 161 22.66 -13.53 -8.70
CA VAL A 161 23.90 -14.31 -8.89
C VAL A 161 24.20 -14.51 -10.37
N GLU A 162 23.18 -14.80 -11.18
CA GLU A 162 23.32 -15.04 -12.61
C GLU A 162 23.63 -13.75 -13.38
N ASN A 163 23.00 -12.62 -13.03
CA ASN A 163 23.33 -11.31 -13.60
C ASN A 163 24.81 -10.96 -13.38
N VAL A 164 25.30 -11.17 -12.15
CA VAL A 164 26.72 -10.93 -11.80
C VAL A 164 27.66 -11.86 -12.58
N LYS A 165 27.31 -13.15 -12.72
CA LYS A 165 28.10 -14.10 -13.54
C LYS A 165 28.18 -13.69 -15.00
N ASN A 166 27.09 -13.14 -15.53
CA ASN A 166 27.00 -12.63 -16.90
C ASN A 166 27.62 -11.24 -17.07
N GLY A 167 28.28 -10.71 -16.03
CA GLY A 167 29.03 -9.46 -16.05
C GLY A 167 28.21 -8.21 -15.77
N ASP A 168 26.90 -8.34 -15.52
CA ASP A 168 26.09 -7.21 -15.08
C ASP A 168 26.31 -6.95 -13.60
N THR A 169 27.07 -5.89 -13.33
CA THR A 169 27.42 -5.43 -11.99
C THR A 169 26.99 -3.98 -11.77
N LYS A 170 26.14 -3.44 -12.67
CA LYS A 170 25.69 -2.05 -12.59
C LYS A 170 24.65 -1.91 -11.48
N THR A 171 24.96 -1.08 -10.49
CA THR A 171 24.08 -0.82 -9.33
C THR A 171 23.56 0.61 -9.28
N TYR A 172 23.99 1.46 -10.22
CA TYR A 172 23.66 2.89 -10.24
C TYR A 172 23.45 3.41 -11.66
N GLN A 173 22.44 4.25 -11.82
CA GLN A 173 22.20 5.06 -12.99
C GLN A 173 22.40 6.52 -12.62
N SER A 174 23.25 7.23 -13.36
CA SER A 174 23.47 8.66 -13.14
C SER A 174 22.19 9.46 -13.39
N TRP A 175 21.96 10.46 -12.53
CA TRP A 175 20.83 11.36 -12.58
C TRP A 175 21.26 12.78 -12.19
N THR A 176 20.45 13.77 -12.54
CA THR A 176 20.64 15.18 -12.16
C THR A 176 19.39 15.69 -11.46
N MET A 177 19.56 16.51 -10.43
CA MET A 177 18.43 17.09 -9.71
C MET A 177 17.71 18.10 -10.61
N PRO A 178 16.41 17.94 -10.89
CA PRO A 178 15.66 18.95 -11.60
C PRO A 178 15.41 20.16 -10.68
N ASP A 179 15.36 21.36 -11.25
CA ASP A 179 14.97 22.57 -10.51
C ASP A 179 13.53 22.49 -10.01
N LYS A 180 12.63 21.87 -10.79
CA LYS A 180 11.22 21.66 -10.46
C LYS A 180 10.76 20.27 -10.87
N GLY A 181 9.90 19.66 -10.08
CA GLY A 181 9.31 18.36 -10.43
C GLY A 181 8.34 17.85 -9.38
N MET A 182 7.50 16.89 -9.76
CA MET A 182 6.64 16.14 -8.85
C MET A 182 6.96 14.66 -9.01
N GLY A 183 6.99 13.93 -7.89
CA GLY A 183 7.27 12.51 -7.87
C GLY A 183 6.37 11.78 -6.87
N VAL A 184 6.04 10.54 -7.22
CA VAL A 184 5.33 9.61 -6.35
C VAL A 184 6.11 8.31 -6.26
N GLY A 185 6.28 7.80 -5.04
CA GLY A 185 6.75 6.45 -4.76
C GLY A 185 5.64 5.67 -4.11
N LEU A 186 5.18 4.59 -4.77
CA LEU A 186 4.13 3.71 -4.26
C LEU A 186 4.70 2.33 -4.06
N ASN A 187 4.54 1.79 -2.85
CA ASN A 187 5.03 0.46 -2.54
C ASN A 187 4.23 -0.15 -1.39
N ASP A 188 4.21 -1.48 -1.29
CA ASP A 188 3.55 -2.17 -0.20
C ASP A 188 4.58 -2.67 0.82
N VAL A 189 4.61 -2.06 2.01
CA VAL A 189 5.45 -2.50 3.13
C VAL A 189 4.69 -3.56 3.96
N PRO A 190 5.29 -4.21 4.99
CA PRO A 190 4.61 -5.26 5.76
C PRO A 190 3.25 -4.82 6.33
N ARG A 191 3.14 -3.53 6.66
CA ARG A 191 1.96 -2.74 7.04
C ARG A 191 0.78 -2.81 6.05
N GLY A 192 1.09 -2.74 4.76
CA GLY A 192 0.15 -2.34 3.72
C GLY A 192 0.73 -1.29 2.79
N SER A 193 -0.17 -0.53 2.19
CA SER A 193 0.10 0.44 1.15
C SER A 193 0.71 1.72 1.70
N LEU A 194 1.95 1.97 1.27
CA LEU A 194 2.73 3.16 1.55
C LEU A 194 2.81 4.01 0.28
N GLY A 195 2.56 5.31 0.42
CA GLY A 195 2.82 6.26 -0.65
C GLY A 195 3.63 7.45 -0.13
N HIS A 196 4.56 7.90 -0.95
CA HIS A 196 5.34 9.11 -0.75
C HIS A 196 5.09 10.05 -1.93
N TRP A 197 4.70 11.29 -1.66
CA TRP A 197 4.46 12.34 -2.64
C TRP A 197 5.39 13.50 -2.38
N MET A 198 6.14 13.90 -3.39
CA MET A 198 7.16 14.94 -3.29
C MET A 198 6.99 15.98 -4.40
N GLU A 199 7.14 17.24 -4.03
CA GLU A 199 7.28 18.37 -4.95
C GLU A 199 8.67 19.00 -4.73
N ILE A 200 9.38 19.25 -5.82
CA ILE A 200 10.69 19.90 -5.86
C ILE A 200 10.51 21.31 -6.45
N ASP A 201 11.14 22.30 -5.82
CA ASP A 201 11.25 23.68 -6.34
C ASP A 201 12.61 24.28 -5.93
N GLY A 202 13.31 24.90 -6.88
CA GLY A 202 14.68 25.38 -6.71
C GLY A 202 15.66 24.28 -6.30
N GLY A 203 15.46 23.05 -6.78
CA GLY A 203 16.28 21.88 -6.42
C GLY A 203 16.16 21.44 -4.95
N LYS A 204 15.12 21.92 -4.24
CA LYS A 204 14.83 21.59 -2.84
C LYS A 204 13.45 20.97 -2.72
N ILE A 205 13.24 20.19 -1.66
CA ILE A 205 11.91 19.70 -1.30
C ILE A 205 11.03 20.89 -0.92
N LYS A 206 10.01 21.16 -1.72
CA LYS A 206 8.99 22.18 -1.47
C LYS A 206 7.85 21.62 -0.63
N ASN A 207 7.38 20.41 -0.97
CA ASN A 207 6.40 19.67 -0.19
C ASN A 207 6.77 18.19 -0.17
N TYR A 208 6.53 17.54 0.97
CA TYR A 208 6.70 16.11 1.12
C TYR A 208 5.60 15.58 2.03
N GLN A 209 4.77 14.69 1.51
CA GLN A 209 3.71 14.02 2.26
C GLN A 209 3.85 12.52 2.09
N TYR A 210 3.55 11.80 3.15
CA TYR A 210 3.52 10.34 3.12
C TYR A 210 2.21 9.86 3.71
N VAL A 211 1.64 8.82 3.10
CA VAL A 211 0.48 8.12 3.63
C VAL A 211 0.94 6.71 3.98
N VAL A 212 1.16 6.47 5.27
CA VAL A 212 1.70 5.22 5.81
C VAL A 212 0.58 4.21 6.03
N PRO A 213 0.83 2.89 5.95
CA PRO A 213 -0.24 1.89 6.07
C PRO A 213 -1.10 2.00 7.33
N SER A 214 -0.49 2.26 8.50
CA SER A 214 -1.24 2.38 9.75
C SER A 214 -2.08 3.66 9.84
N THR A 215 -1.95 4.57 8.88
CA THR A 215 -2.76 5.80 8.78
C THR A 215 -4.11 5.50 8.15
N TRP A 216 -4.15 4.58 7.17
CA TRP A 216 -5.37 4.10 6.50
C TRP A 216 -6.33 3.44 7.49
#